data_AF-A0A7V3N078-F1
#
_entry.id   AF-A0A7V3N078-F1
#
_cell.length_a   1.000
_cell.length_b   1.000
_cell.length_c   1.000
_cell.angle_alpha   90.00
_cell.angle_beta   90.00
_cell.angle_gamma   90.00
#
_symmetry.space_group_name_H-M   'P 1'
#
loop_
_entity.id
_entity.type
_entity.pdbx_description
1 polymer ?
#
loop_
_entity_poly.entity_id
_entity_poly.type
_entity_poly.pdbx_seq_one_letter_code
_entity_poly.pdbx_strand_id
1 'polypeptide(L)' 'QRIEMWLRAKRHQWVRLGALDLVVEFAAGEAMLTEVSCKFRADGVAAELADAGLRRIRWWTDDAGDFGLSLAIK' A
#
# COMPACT_ATOMS: atom_id res chain seq x y z
N GLN A 1 9.86 -2.59 0.46
CA GLN A 1 9.22 -3.44 1.51
C GLN A 1 7.79 -2.96 1.66
N ARG A 2 6.82 -3.83 2.00
CA ARG A 2 5.43 -3.40 2.18
C ARG A 2 4.74 -4.18 3.29
N ILE A 3 3.77 -3.54 3.92
CA ILE A 3 2.74 -4.20 4.72
C ILE A 3 1.57 -4.50 3.81
N GLU A 4 0.89 -5.61 4.07
CA GLU A 4 -0.30 -6.01 3.34
C GLU A 4 -1.44 -6.26 4.34
N MET A 5 -2.64 -5.86 3.97
CA MET A 5 -3.85 -6.16 4.73
C MET A 5 -4.71 -7.12 3.94
N TRP A 6 -5.17 -8.16 4.62
CA TRP A 6 -5.88 -9.28 4.01
C TRP A 6 -7.15 -9.57 4.80
N LEU A 7 -8.24 -9.89 4.09
CA LEU A 7 -9.41 -10.52 4.67
C LEU A 7 -9.36 -12.03 4.38
N ARG A 8 -9.46 -12.84 5.43
CA ARG A 8 -9.43 -14.31 5.32
C ARG A 8 -10.78 -14.91 5.68
N ALA A 9 -11.34 -15.71 4.78
CA ALA A 9 -12.58 -16.43 5.01
C ALA A 9 -12.39 -17.51 6.08
N LYS A 10 -13.15 -17.45 7.18
CA LYS A 10 -13.06 -18.47 8.26
C LYS A 10 -13.72 -19.81 7.89
N ARG A 11 -14.60 -19.80 6.90
CA ARG A 11 -15.36 -20.93 6.36
C ARG A 11 -15.70 -20.64 4.91
N HIS A 12 -16.17 -21.65 4.17
CA HIS A 12 -16.67 -21.48 2.81
C HIS A 12 -17.76 -20.39 2.76
N GLN A 13 -17.68 -19.47 1.79
CA GLN A 13 -18.65 -18.39 1.57
C GLN A 13 -19.13 -18.39 0.12
N TRP A 14 -20.41 -18.06 -0.06
CA TRP A 14 -21.03 -17.73 -1.35
C TRP A 14 -21.58 -16.30 -1.23
N VAL A 15 -21.03 -15.37 -2.00
CA VAL A 15 -21.39 -13.94 -1.92
C VAL A 15 -22.06 -13.53 -3.22
N ARG A 16 -23.35 -13.14 -3.16
CA ARG A 16 -24.09 -12.60 -4.30
C ARG A 16 -24.01 -11.07 -4.30
N LEU A 17 -23.44 -10.52 -5.37
CA LEU A 17 -23.39 -9.09 -5.67
C LEU A 17 -24.52 -8.76 -6.64
N GLY A 18 -25.71 -8.47 -6.10
CA GLY A 18 -26.94 -8.39 -6.89
C GLY A 18 -26.92 -7.33 -8.00
N ALA A 19 -26.31 -6.17 -7.77
CA ALA A 19 -26.21 -5.10 -8.78
C ALA A 19 -25.30 -5.48 -9.97
N LEU A 20 -24.46 -6.50 -9.82
CA LEU A 20 -23.55 -6.98 -10.86
C LEU A 20 -24.00 -8.33 -11.45
N ASP A 21 -25.12 -8.89 -10.96
CA ASP A 21 -25.55 -10.27 -11.19
C ASP A 21 -24.41 -11.30 -11.08
N LEU A 22 -23.55 -11.10 -10.08
CA LEU A 22 -22.35 -11.91 -9.87
C LEU A 22 -22.45 -12.70 -8.58
N VAL A 23 -22.02 -13.95 -8.62
CA VAL A 23 -21.78 -14.77 -7.44
C VAL A 23 -20.29 -15.10 -7.39
N VAL A 24 -19.66 -14.82 -6.24
CA VAL A 24 -18.26 -15.15 -5.97
C VAL A 24 -18.20 -16.10 -4.79
N GLU A 25 -17.33 -17.08 -4.90
CA GLU A 25 -17.06 -18.05 -3.84
C GLU A 25 -15.72 -17.77 -3.18
N PHE A 26 -15.65 -18.00 -1.88
CA PHE A 26 -14.39 -18.03 -1.14
C PHE A 26 -14.29 -19.34 -0.37
N ALA A 27 -13.23 -20.10 -0.60
CA ALA A 27 -12.96 -21.33 0.15
C ALA A 27 -12.64 -21.02 1.62
N ALA A 28 -12.79 -22.03 2.50
CA ALA A 28 -12.34 -21.88 3.88
C ALA A 28 -10.82 -21.64 3.92
N GLY A 29 -10.40 -20.55 4.56
CA GLY A 29 -9.00 -20.14 4.65
C GLY A 29 -8.51 -19.29 3.47
N GLU A 30 -9.31 -19.10 2.42
CA GLU A 30 -8.95 -18.23 1.30
C GLU A 30 -8.79 -16.78 1.78
N ALA A 31 -7.77 -16.08 1.26
CA ALA A 31 -7.45 -14.73 1.63
C ALA A 31 -7.51 -13.79 0.43
N MET A 32 -8.17 -12.65 0.60
CA MET A 32 -8.25 -11.56 -0.37
C MET A 32 -7.41 -10.38 0.11
N LEU A 33 -6.51 -9.90 -0.74
CA LEU A 33 -5.71 -8.71 -0.48
C LEU A 33 -6.61 -7.48 -0.60
N THR A 34 -6.63 -6.64 0.44
CA THR A 34 -7.43 -5.41 0.44
C THR A 34 -6.58 -4.16 0.38
N GLU A 35 -5.33 -4.20 0.85
CA GLU A 35 -4.46 -3.03 0.87
C GLU A 35 -2.97 -3.40 0.85
N VAL A 36 -2.17 -2.52 0.23
CA VAL A 36 -0.72 -2.50 0.37
C VAL A 36 -0.26 -1.14 0.91
N SER A 37 0.62 -1.16 1.90
CA SER A 37 1.28 0.03 2.44
C SER A 37 2.79 -0.12 2.27
N CYS A 38 3.30 0.43 1.17
CA CYS A 38 4.73 0.43 0.87
C CYS A 38 5.52 1.26 1.89
N LYS A 39 6.67 0.75 2.27
CA LYS A 39 7.64 1.42 3.14
C LYS A 39 8.85 1.82 2.32
N PHE A 40 9.31 3.04 2.56
CA PHE A 40 10.29 3.72 1.74
C PHE A 40 11.65 3.78 2.42
N ARG A 41 12.71 3.81 1.62
CA ARG A 41 14.05 4.20 2.05
C ARG A 41 14.30 5.63 1.61
N ALA A 42 14.99 6.42 2.42
CA ALA A 42 15.19 7.85 2.15
C ALA A 42 15.81 8.14 0.77
N ASP A 43 16.77 7.32 0.32
CA ASP A 43 17.39 7.44 -1.00
C ASP A 43 16.44 7.01 -2.12
N GLY A 44 15.58 6.02 -1.87
CA GLY A 44 14.53 5.61 -2.81
C GLY A 44 13.54 6.74 -3.06
N VAL A 45 13.12 7.46 -2.02
CA VAL A 45 12.25 8.64 -2.18
C VAL A 45 12.92 9.73 -3.02
N ALA A 46 14.23 9.95 -2.85
CA ALA A 46 14.95 10.93 -3.69
C ALA A 46 14.99 10.52 -5.16
N ALA A 47 15.22 9.24 -5.44
CA ALA A 47 15.21 8.70 -6.80
C ALA A 47 13.82 8.81 -7.44
N GLU A 48 12.76 8.37 -6.75
CA GLU A 48 11.38 8.45 -7.25
C GLU A 48 10.94 9.91 -7.52
N LEU A 49 11.34 10.86 -6.67
CA LEU A 49 11.11 12.28 -6.91
C LEU A 49 11.86 12.76 -8.17
N ALA A 50 13.13 12.39 -8.33
CA ALA A 50 13.94 12.80 -9.49
C ALA A 50 13.37 12.23 -10.80
N ASP A 51 12.92 10.98 -10.80
CA ASP A 51 12.26 10.32 -11.93
C ASP A 51 10.95 11.03 -12.32
N ALA A 52 10.25 11.60 -11.33
CA ALA A 52 9.08 12.44 -11.55
C ALA A 52 9.41 13.90 -11.96
N GLY A 53 10.70 14.23 -12.12
CA GLY A 53 11.15 15.58 -12.47
C GLY A 53 11.12 16.57 -11.30
N LEU A 54 11.22 16.09 -10.06
CA LEU A 54 11.24 16.89 -8.84
C LEU A 54 12.59 16.73 -8.12
N ARG A 55 13.24 17.85 -7.80
CA ARG A 55 14.44 17.85 -6.99
C ARG A 55 14.08 18.03 -5.51
N ARG A 56 14.41 17.05 -4.68
CA ARG A 56 14.29 17.17 -3.22
C ARG A 56 15.27 18.23 -2.70
N ILE A 57 14.75 19.22 -1.97
CA ILE A 57 15.55 20.31 -1.39
C ILE A 57 15.68 20.22 0.12
N ARG A 58 14.74 19.53 0.80
CA ARG A 58 14.83 19.23 2.23
C ARG A 58 14.24 17.87 2.53
N TRP A 59 14.77 17.27 3.58
CA TRP A 59 14.30 16.03 4.19
C TRP A 59 14.26 16.23 5.70
N TRP A 60 13.15 15.87 6.32
CA TRP A 60 13.03 15.76 7.76
C TRP A 60 12.64 14.33 8.12
N THR A 61 13.06 13.91 9.30
CA THR A 61 12.60 12.68 9.93
C THR A 61 12.44 12.95 11.42
N ASP A 62 11.59 12.19 12.09
CA ASP A 62 11.54 12.17 13.56
C ASP A 62 12.84 11.63 14.17
N ASP A 63 13.03 11.82 15.48
CA ASP A 63 14.28 11.46 16.19
C ASP A 63 14.62 9.96 16.12
N ALA A 64 13.63 9.09 15.94
CA ALA A 64 13.84 7.65 15.80
C ALA A 64 14.10 7.23 14.34
N GLY A 65 13.82 8.10 13.37
CA GLY A 65 14.02 7.80 11.95
C GLY A 65 12.90 6.98 11.30
N ASP A 66 11.72 6.92 11.90
CA ASP A 66 10.63 6.02 11.48
C ASP A 66 9.75 6.60 10.35
N PHE A 67 9.65 7.94 10.26
CA PHE A 67 8.83 8.62 9.27
C PHE A 67 9.53 9.84 8.67
N GLY A 68 9.53 9.91 7.34
CA GLY A 68 10.20 10.95 6.58
C GLY A 68 9.27 11.90 5.83
N LEU A 69 9.60 13.19 5.83
CA LEU A 69 8.91 14.23 5.06
C LEU A 69 9.89 14.89 4.08
N SER A 70 9.51 14.94 2.80
CA SER A 70 10.29 15.63 1.76
C SER A 70 9.64 16.95 1.36
N LEU A 71 10.46 17.99 1.19
CA LEU A 71 10.11 19.16 0.39
C LEU A 71 10.87 19.10 -0.93
N ALA A 72 10.16 19.20 -2.04
CA ALA A 72 10.72 19.13 -3.39
C ALA A 72 10.16 20.26 -4.27
N ILE A 73 10.94 20.63 -5.27
CA ILE A 73 10.58 21.63 -6.29
C ILE A 73 10.83 21.04 -7.68
N LYS A 74 10.14 21.60 -8.69
CA LYS A 74 10.39 21.29 -10.09
C LYS A 74 11.72 21.87 -10.57
#